data_AF-A0A945TWV1-F1
#
_entry.id   AF-A0A945TWV1-F1
#
_cell.length_a   1.000
_cell.length_b   1.000
_cell.length_c   1.000
_cell.angle_alpha   90.00
_cell.angle_beta   90.00
_cell.angle_gamma   90.00
#
_symmetry.space_group_name_H-M   'P 1'
#
loop_
_entity.id
_entity.type
_entity.pdbx_description
1 polymer ?
#
loop_
_entity_poly.entity_id
_entity_poly.type
_entity_poly.pdbx_seq_one_letter_code
_entity_poly.pdbx_strand_id
1 'polypeptide(L)'
;DIVEDIVGHKVVSWRCPRLFGGTHVTNALESLGYECDATYPMYYYNEQLFPYHPSQENWTEQGSLNLIEIVQFADMAMESKDAYGRDKDQWPLYRIKSTVAFIPHIESFMSYVEKNDQSQKPIVLCFYFHPWEFWEMPEGVIHFGEGRVLPDPFLVKGCGKYCLKQVELLIDWLKSKEAVFLTAGQCARKWHEILAIQEI
;
A
#
# COMPACT_ATOMS: atom_id res chain seq x y z
N ASP A 1 -9.95 13.75 -16.93
CA ASP A 1 -8.92 14.66 -17.51
C ASP A 1 -8.39 15.70 -16.51
N ILE A 2 -9.14 16.17 -15.51
CA ILE A 2 -8.69 17.22 -14.54
C ILE A 2 -7.25 17.03 -14.01
N VAL A 3 -6.89 15.83 -13.55
CA VAL A 3 -5.55 15.59 -12.99
C VAL A 3 -4.48 15.65 -14.07
N GLU A 4 -4.74 15.04 -15.23
CA GLU A 4 -3.82 15.02 -16.38
C GLU A 4 -3.57 16.42 -16.92
N ASP A 5 -4.60 17.27 -16.96
CA ASP A 5 -4.48 18.68 -17.34
C ASP A 5 -3.55 19.46 -16.40
N ILE A 6 -3.56 19.13 -15.10
CA ILE A 6 -2.71 19.77 -14.09
C ILE A 6 -1.27 19.25 -14.19
N VAL A 7 -1.07 17.94 -14.36
CA VAL A 7 0.26 17.32 -14.32
C VAL A 7 0.95 17.27 -15.69
N GLY A 8 0.22 17.52 -16.78
CA GLY A 8 0.73 17.55 -18.15
C GLY A 8 1.14 16.19 -18.73
N HIS A 9 0.72 15.09 -18.10
CA HIS A 9 0.98 13.73 -18.56
C HIS A 9 -0.16 12.79 -18.15
N LYS A 10 -0.25 11.63 -18.83
CA LYS A 10 -1.25 10.62 -18.53
C LYS A 10 -1.08 10.09 -17.11
N VAL A 11 -2.17 10.00 -16.35
CA VAL A 11 -2.20 9.32 -15.06
C VAL A 11 -2.38 7.84 -15.32
N VAL A 12 -1.42 7.04 -14.85
CA VAL A 12 -1.35 5.60 -15.18
C VAL A 12 -1.67 4.70 -13.99
N SER A 13 -1.81 5.26 -12.79
CA SER A 13 -2.02 4.50 -11.55
C SER A 13 -3.28 4.95 -10.83
N TRP A 14 -3.99 4.00 -10.24
CA TRP A 14 -5.17 4.24 -9.43
C TRP A 14 -5.01 3.71 -8.00
N ARG A 15 -5.81 4.24 -7.08
CA ARG A 15 -6.06 3.67 -5.75
C ARG A 15 -7.46 4.07 -5.30
N CYS A 16 -8.30 3.09 -5.01
CA CYS A 16 -9.65 3.36 -4.52
C CYS A 16 -9.60 3.97 -3.11
N PRO A 17 -10.44 4.99 -2.85
CA PRO A 17 -10.66 5.48 -1.49
C PRO A 17 -11.02 4.34 -0.55
N ARG A 18 -10.40 4.31 0.64
CA ARG A 18 -10.66 3.29 1.68
C ARG A 18 -10.39 1.85 1.26
N LEU A 19 -9.66 1.64 0.16
CA LEU A 19 -9.34 0.32 -0.40
C LEU A 19 -10.56 -0.43 -0.92
N PHE A 20 -11.65 0.29 -1.21
CA PHE A 20 -12.88 -0.28 -1.70
C PHE A 20 -12.82 -0.43 -3.23
N GLY A 21 -12.01 -1.39 -3.67
CA GLY A 21 -11.90 -1.82 -5.07
C GLY A 21 -12.94 -2.88 -5.45
N GLY A 22 -12.72 -3.49 -6.60
CA GLY A 22 -13.55 -4.60 -7.07
C GLY A 22 -13.41 -4.84 -8.58
N THR A 23 -13.92 -5.98 -9.04
CA THR A 23 -13.88 -6.42 -10.45
C THR A 23 -14.36 -5.36 -11.44
N HIS A 24 -15.44 -4.64 -11.12
CA HIS A 24 -15.94 -3.59 -12.02
C HIS A 24 -14.97 -2.40 -12.12
N VAL A 25 -14.23 -2.09 -11.05
CA VAL A 25 -13.25 -1.02 -11.05
C VAL A 25 -12.02 -1.44 -11.86
N THR A 26 -11.46 -2.62 -11.62
CA THR A 26 -10.29 -3.11 -12.37
C THR A 26 -10.59 -3.21 -13.87
N ASN A 27 -11.76 -3.72 -14.26
CA ASN A 27 -12.17 -3.77 -15.66
C ASN A 27 -12.34 -2.37 -16.29
N ALA A 28 -12.85 -1.41 -15.52
CA ALA A 28 -12.96 -0.03 -16.00
C ALA A 28 -11.58 0.63 -16.16
N LEU A 29 -10.66 0.42 -15.21
CA LEU A 29 -9.29 0.92 -15.27
C LEU A 29 -8.52 0.34 -16.46
N GLU A 30 -8.65 -0.96 -16.71
CA GLU A 30 -8.13 -1.63 -17.92
C GLU A 30 -8.65 -0.92 -19.17
N SER A 31 -9.97 -0.72 -19.27
CA SER A 31 -10.62 -0.12 -20.45
C SER A 31 -10.18 1.32 -20.70
N LEU A 32 -9.80 2.05 -19.64
CA LEU A 32 -9.27 3.41 -19.70
C LEU A 32 -7.75 3.43 -19.94
N GLY A 33 -7.10 2.26 -19.96
CA GLY A 33 -5.67 2.08 -20.18
C GLY A 33 -4.82 2.58 -19.02
N TYR A 34 -5.26 2.37 -17.78
CA TYR A 34 -4.40 2.46 -16.61
C TYR A 34 -3.40 1.30 -16.61
N GLU A 35 -2.19 1.55 -16.13
CA GLU A 35 -1.14 0.53 -16.01
C GLU A 35 -1.28 -0.25 -14.69
N CYS A 36 -1.77 0.40 -13.63
CA CYS A 36 -1.93 -0.28 -12.34
C CYS A 36 -3.01 0.29 -11.44
N ASP A 37 -3.43 -0.57 -10.51
CA ASP A 37 -4.23 -0.23 -9.34
C ASP A 37 -3.46 -0.69 -8.09
N ALA A 38 -3.50 0.09 -7.01
CA ALA A 38 -2.82 -0.20 -5.74
C ALA A 38 -3.84 -0.32 -4.60
N THR A 39 -4.98 -0.94 -4.88
CA THR A 39 -6.14 -0.97 -4.00
C THR A 39 -6.15 -2.19 -3.09
N TYR A 40 -5.71 -3.34 -3.58
CA TYR A 40 -5.89 -4.64 -2.94
C TYR A 40 -5.35 -4.69 -1.50
N PRO A 41 -6.22 -4.84 -0.49
CA PRO A 41 -5.82 -5.01 0.91
C PRO A 41 -5.41 -6.46 1.19
N MET A 42 -4.10 -6.73 1.22
CA MET A 42 -3.55 -8.08 1.44
C MET A 42 -4.15 -8.77 2.68
N TYR A 43 -4.30 -8.02 3.77
CA TYR A 43 -4.79 -8.54 5.04
C TYR A 43 -6.23 -9.08 4.97
N TYR A 44 -7.06 -8.56 4.06
CA TYR A 44 -8.48 -8.87 4.00
C TYR A 44 -8.75 -10.07 3.10
N TYR A 45 -8.13 -10.10 1.92
CA TYR A 45 -8.34 -11.17 0.94
C TYR A 45 -7.39 -12.35 1.16
N ASN A 46 -6.13 -12.10 1.56
CA ASN A 46 -5.15 -13.15 1.86
C ASN A 46 -4.89 -14.15 0.71
N GLU A 47 -5.15 -13.76 -0.54
CA GLU A 47 -4.93 -14.62 -1.73
C GLU A 47 -3.64 -14.25 -2.46
N GLN A 48 -3.32 -12.96 -2.55
CA GLN A 48 -2.20 -12.45 -3.36
C GLN A 48 -1.11 -11.86 -2.45
N LEU A 49 0.12 -12.34 -2.63
CA LEU A 49 1.31 -11.85 -1.90
C LEU A 49 2.19 -10.92 -2.74
N PHE A 50 1.97 -10.89 -4.05
CA PHE A 50 2.76 -10.13 -5.02
C PHE A 50 1.85 -9.38 -5.98
N PRO A 51 2.35 -8.37 -6.71
CA PRO A 51 1.60 -7.81 -7.82
C PRO A 51 1.24 -8.89 -8.85
N TYR A 52 0.10 -8.70 -9.52
CA TYR A 52 -0.44 -9.70 -10.44
C TYR A 52 -1.34 -9.05 -11.49
N HIS A 53 -1.60 -9.79 -12.57
CA HIS A 53 -2.65 -9.49 -13.53
C HIS A 53 -3.99 -9.96 -12.97
N PRO A 54 -4.96 -9.09 -12.68
CA PRO A 54 -6.26 -9.52 -12.16
C PRO A 54 -7.10 -10.23 -13.23
N SER A 55 -8.03 -11.08 -12.78
CA SER A 55 -9.06 -11.67 -13.64
C SER A 55 -10.21 -10.70 -13.91
N GLN A 56 -10.77 -10.79 -15.12
CA GLN A 56 -11.93 -10.01 -15.55
C GLN A 56 -13.21 -10.37 -14.79
N GLU A 57 -13.28 -11.60 -14.26
CA GLU A 57 -14.46 -12.12 -13.56
C GLU A 57 -14.34 -11.95 -12.04
N ASN A 58 -13.12 -12.08 -11.50
CA ASN A 58 -12.83 -11.87 -10.10
C ASN A 58 -11.47 -11.20 -9.92
N TRP A 59 -11.45 -9.92 -9.57
CA TRP A 59 -10.19 -9.19 -9.42
C TRP A 59 -9.25 -9.75 -8.36
N THR A 60 -9.73 -10.53 -7.38
CA THR A 60 -8.86 -11.09 -6.33
C THR A 60 -8.00 -12.25 -6.83
N GLU A 61 -8.37 -12.81 -7.99
CA GLU A 61 -7.71 -13.92 -8.63
C GLU A 61 -6.78 -13.44 -9.74
N GLN A 62 -5.74 -14.22 -9.99
CA GLN A 62 -4.88 -14.01 -11.16
C GLN A 62 -5.64 -14.31 -12.45
N GLY A 63 -5.41 -13.49 -13.46
CA GLY A 63 -5.99 -13.59 -14.79
C GLY A 63 -5.10 -12.95 -15.84
N SER A 64 -5.72 -12.26 -16.80
CA SER A 64 -5.08 -11.82 -18.05
C SER A 64 -5.33 -10.36 -18.42
N LEU A 65 -5.81 -9.55 -17.48
CA LEU A 65 -5.83 -8.09 -17.67
C LEU A 65 -4.41 -7.57 -17.86
N ASN A 66 -4.22 -6.51 -18.66
CA ASN A 66 -2.91 -5.88 -18.78
C ASN A 66 -2.57 -5.07 -17.51
N LEU A 67 -3.59 -4.56 -16.82
CA LEU A 67 -3.47 -3.91 -15.51
C LEU A 67 -2.66 -4.77 -14.54
N ILE A 68 -1.79 -4.14 -13.76
CA ILE A 68 -1.15 -4.74 -12.60
C ILE A 68 -1.86 -4.28 -11.33
N GLU A 69 -2.40 -5.21 -10.54
CA GLU A 69 -2.83 -4.93 -9.18
C GLU A 69 -1.61 -5.02 -8.25
N ILE A 70 -1.23 -3.90 -7.63
CA ILE A 70 -0.17 -3.79 -6.62
C ILE A 70 -0.80 -4.00 -5.25
N VAL A 71 -0.40 -5.09 -4.61
CA VAL A 71 -0.93 -5.46 -3.30
C VAL A 71 -0.36 -4.55 -2.21
N GLN A 72 -1.23 -4.00 -1.35
CA GLN A 72 -0.77 -3.22 -0.20
C GLN A 72 -0.17 -4.11 0.88
N PHE A 73 0.96 -3.64 1.42
CA PHE A 73 1.70 -4.35 2.44
C PHE A 73 0.86 -4.58 3.71
N ALA A 74 0.91 -5.81 4.23
CA ALA A 74 0.44 -6.17 5.57
C ALA A 74 1.31 -7.29 6.15
N ASP A 75 1.40 -7.38 7.47
CA ASP A 75 2.15 -8.46 8.14
C ASP A 75 1.34 -9.76 8.16
N MET A 76 1.48 -10.57 7.10
CA MET A 76 0.70 -11.79 6.95
C MET A 76 1.10 -12.91 7.91
N ALA A 77 2.32 -12.87 8.45
CA ALA A 77 2.79 -13.79 9.48
C ALA A 77 2.17 -13.52 10.85
N MET A 78 1.67 -12.31 11.10
CA MET A 78 1.01 -11.95 12.35
C MET A 78 -0.32 -12.70 12.50
N GLU A 79 -0.54 -13.27 13.69
CA GLU A 79 -1.85 -13.77 14.10
C GLU A 79 -2.77 -12.58 14.41
N SER A 80 -3.85 -12.46 13.63
CA SER A 80 -4.84 -11.39 13.76
C SER A 80 -5.72 -11.60 14.99
N LYS A 81 -5.99 -10.53 15.72
CA LYS A 81 -7.06 -10.46 16.74
C LYS A 81 -8.29 -9.74 16.22
N ASP A 82 -8.23 -9.16 15.02
CA ASP A 82 -9.35 -8.56 14.33
C ASP A 82 -10.08 -9.57 13.43
N ALA A 83 -11.42 -9.53 13.43
CA ALA A 83 -12.24 -10.46 12.66
C ALA A 83 -12.02 -10.36 11.13
N TYR A 84 -11.48 -9.23 10.66
CA TYR A 84 -11.23 -8.95 9.26
C TYR A 84 -9.73 -8.75 8.96
N GLY A 85 -8.84 -9.12 9.88
CA GLY A 85 -7.39 -9.02 9.68
C GLY A 85 -6.83 -7.60 9.68
N ARG A 86 -7.62 -6.58 10.03
CA ARG A 86 -7.23 -5.16 9.87
C ARG A 86 -6.03 -4.77 10.72
N ASP A 87 -5.78 -5.48 11.82
CA ASP A 87 -4.61 -5.27 12.68
C ASP A 87 -3.31 -5.84 12.10
N LYS A 88 -3.37 -6.56 10.98
CA LYS A 88 -2.17 -6.90 10.17
C LYS A 88 -1.70 -5.73 9.33
N ASP A 89 -2.60 -4.80 8.96
CA ASP A 89 -2.20 -3.50 8.43
C ASP A 89 -1.57 -2.69 9.55
N GLN A 90 -0.28 -2.45 9.41
CA GLN A 90 0.52 -1.77 10.41
C GLN A 90 0.59 -0.26 10.20
N TRP A 91 -0.18 0.31 9.26
CA TRP A 91 -0.43 1.75 9.29
C TRP A 91 -1.31 2.09 10.52
N PRO A 92 -1.01 3.16 11.31
CA PRO A 92 0.10 4.10 11.21
C PRO A 92 1.21 3.86 12.26
N LEU A 93 1.54 2.60 12.57
CA LEU A 93 2.47 2.18 13.65
C LEU A 93 3.78 2.96 13.66
N TYR A 94 4.33 3.20 12.47
CA TYR A 94 5.57 3.95 12.26
C TYR A 94 5.59 5.32 12.93
N ARG A 95 4.45 6.03 13.01
CA ARG A 95 4.36 7.35 13.67
C ARG A 95 3.66 7.34 15.03
N ILE A 96 2.85 6.32 15.34
CA ILE A 96 2.21 6.25 16.67
C ILE A 96 3.11 5.59 17.73
N LYS A 97 4.10 4.80 17.29
CA LYS A 97 5.09 4.12 18.14
C LYS A 97 6.52 4.49 17.73
N SER A 98 6.94 4.10 16.54
CA SER A 98 8.21 4.44 15.88
C SER A 98 8.45 3.52 14.68
N THR A 99 9.35 3.90 13.79
CA THR A 99 9.92 3.03 12.75
C THR A 99 10.59 1.80 13.33
N VAL A 100 11.25 1.90 14.49
CA VAL A 100 11.87 0.75 15.18
C VAL A 100 10.82 -0.29 15.55
N ALA A 101 9.61 0.13 15.93
CA ALA A 101 8.50 -0.79 16.19
C ALA A 101 7.84 -1.33 14.89
N PHE A 102 7.98 -0.61 13.78
CA PHE A 102 7.39 -0.98 12.49
C PHE A 102 8.23 -1.99 11.70
N ILE A 103 9.56 -1.86 11.73
CA ILE A 103 10.52 -2.74 11.03
C ILE A 103 10.27 -4.24 11.28
N PRO A 104 10.06 -4.71 12.53
CA PRO A 104 9.83 -6.13 12.79
C PRO A 104 8.65 -6.73 12.01
N HIS A 105 7.63 -5.93 11.70
CA HIS A 105 6.48 -6.38 10.91
C HIS A 105 6.81 -6.50 9.41
N ILE A 106 7.66 -5.62 8.90
CA ILE A 106 8.17 -5.74 7.53
C ILE A 106 9.05 -6.99 7.43
N GLU A 107 9.96 -7.20 8.38
CA GLU A 107 10.83 -8.39 8.41
C GLU A 107 10.02 -9.69 8.59
N SER A 108 9.00 -9.68 9.44
CA SER A 108 8.04 -10.77 9.61
C SER A 108 7.36 -11.15 8.30
N PHE A 109 6.85 -10.17 7.56
CA PHE A 109 6.28 -10.42 6.23
C PHE A 109 7.31 -10.95 5.22
N MET A 110 8.54 -10.41 5.21
CA MET A 110 9.58 -10.90 4.31
C MET A 110 9.88 -12.38 4.57
N SER A 111 10.07 -12.76 5.83
CA SER A 111 10.27 -14.16 6.22
C SER A 111 9.05 -15.04 5.93
N TYR A 112 7.84 -14.49 6.03
CA TYR A 112 6.62 -15.18 5.63
C TYR A 112 6.62 -15.51 4.13
N VAL A 113 6.95 -14.53 3.28
CA VAL A 113 7.04 -14.74 1.83
C VAL A 113 8.12 -15.77 1.49
N GLU A 114 9.33 -15.63 2.04
CA GLU A 114 10.44 -16.56 1.81
C GLU A 114 10.11 -18.01 2.19
N LYS A 115 9.29 -18.20 3.24
CA LYS A 115 8.88 -19.53 3.70
C LYS A 115 7.76 -20.15 2.85
N ASN A 116 6.84 -19.33 2.35
CA ASN A 116 5.61 -19.81 1.72
C ASN A 116 5.61 -19.69 0.18
N ASP A 117 6.56 -18.96 -0.41
CA ASP A 117 6.68 -18.79 -1.85
C ASP A 117 8.14 -19.02 -2.32
N GLN A 118 8.31 -19.88 -3.33
CA GLN A 118 9.62 -20.24 -3.88
C GLN A 118 9.89 -19.60 -5.25
N SER A 119 9.04 -18.69 -5.72
CA SER A 119 9.14 -18.10 -7.06
C SER A 119 10.34 -17.17 -7.26
N GLN A 120 11.07 -16.85 -6.18
CA GLN A 120 12.21 -15.92 -6.15
C GLN A 120 11.86 -14.52 -6.69
N LYS A 121 10.57 -14.17 -6.75
CA LYS A 121 10.10 -12.85 -7.15
C LYS A 121 10.55 -11.81 -6.11
N PRO A 122 10.87 -10.58 -6.53
CA PRO A 122 11.19 -9.52 -5.60
C PRO A 122 9.96 -9.18 -4.75
N ILE A 123 10.20 -8.96 -3.45
CA ILE A 123 9.15 -8.51 -2.52
C ILE A 123 8.80 -7.06 -2.83
N VAL A 124 7.52 -6.77 -2.95
CA VAL A 124 6.99 -5.41 -3.15
C VAL A 124 6.34 -4.94 -1.87
N LEU A 125 6.82 -3.81 -1.34
CA LEU A 125 6.24 -3.16 -0.16
C LEU A 125 5.51 -1.88 -0.61
N CYS A 126 4.18 -1.97 -0.74
CA CYS A 126 3.35 -0.80 -1.04
C CYS A 126 2.78 -0.20 0.24
N PHE A 127 3.33 0.96 0.64
CA PHE A 127 2.85 1.74 1.77
C PHE A 127 1.88 2.83 1.32
N TYR A 128 0.92 3.17 2.17
CA TYR A 128 0.07 4.35 1.98
C TYR A 128 0.30 5.36 3.11
N PHE A 129 0.48 6.62 2.72
CA PHE A 129 0.65 7.74 3.64
C PHE A 129 -0.31 8.85 3.23
N HIS A 130 -0.79 9.63 4.20
CA HIS A 130 -1.62 10.79 3.95
C HIS A 130 -0.82 12.09 4.18
N PRO A 131 -1.02 13.14 3.37
CA PRO A 131 -0.30 14.40 3.52
C PRO A 131 -0.44 15.03 4.91
N TRP A 132 -1.60 14.89 5.55
CA TRP A 132 -1.85 15.43 6.90
C TRP A 132 -0.98 14.77 7.98
N GLU A 133 -0.44 13.57 7.74
CA GLU A 133 0.44 12.88 8.70
C GLU A 133 1.75 13.66 8.92
N PHE A 134 2.16 14.46 7.93
CA PHE A 134 3.39 15.23 7.93
C PHE A 134 3.21 16.67 8.45
N TRP A 135 2.01 17.01 8.90
CA TRP A 135 1.70 18.31 9.51
C TRP A 135 1.32 18.13 10.99
N GLU A 136 1.57 19.14 11.82
CA GLU A 136 1.13 19.09 13.22
C GLU A 136 -0.40 19.10 13.29
N MET A 137 -0.98 17.99 13.72
CA MET A 137 -2.43 17.83 13.86
C MET A 137 -2.87 18.18 15.27
N PRO A 138 -4.00 18.89 15.44
CA PRO A 138 -4.54 19.19 16.76
C PRO A 138 -4.96 17.90 17.48
N GLU A 139 -4.42 17.68 18.68
CA GLU A 139 -4.84 16.61 19.58
C GLU A 139 -5.91 17.10 20.57
N GLY A 140 -6.74 16.17 21.05
CA GLY A 140 -7.82 16.47 21.97
C GLY A 140 -9.07 17.01 21.27
N VAL A 141 -9.92 17.69 22.04
CA VAL A 141 -11.22 18.19 21.56
C VAL A 141 -11.00 19.41 20.67
N ILE A 142 -11.37 19.28 19.40
CA ILE A 142 -11.35 20.36 18.41
C ILE A 142 -12.75 20.99 18.38
N HIS A 143 -12.83 22.27 18.74
CA HIS A 143 -14.07 23.04 18.66
C HIS A 143 -14.21 23.71 17.28
N PHE A 144 -15.38 23.61 16.66
CA PHE A 144 -15.69 24.28 15.39
C PHE A 144 -17.16 24.72 15.37
N GLY A 145 -17.38 26.04 15.23
CA GLY A 145 -18.73 26.62 15.28
C GLY A 145 -19.47 26.23 16.56
N GLU A 146 -20.58 25.50 16.40
CA GLU A 146 -21.44 25.05 17.50
C GLU A 146 -21.10 23.64 18.02
N GLY A 147 -20.10 22.97 17.42
CA GLY A 147 -19.78 21.57 17.66
C GLY A 147 -18.34 21.33 18.15
N ARG A 148 -18.07 20.06 18.43
CA ARG A 148 -16.72 19.57 18.71
C ARG A 148 -16.50 18.17 18.15
N VAL A 149 -15.27 17.90 17.73
CA VAL A 149 -14.80 16.57 17.30
C VAL A 149 -13.60 16.19 18.17
N LEU A 150 -13.56 14.95 18.62
CA LEU A 150 -12.40 14.35 19.25
C LEU A 150 -11.87 13.28 18.30
N PRO A 151 -10.78 13.54 17.56
CA PRO A 151 -10.19 12.54 16.69
C PRO A 151 -9.67 11.36 17.50
N ASP A 152 -9.78 10.16 16.95
CA ASP A 152 -9.09 9.01 17.53
C ASP A 152 -7.58 9.27 17.60
N PRO A 153 -6.89 8.89 18.70
CA PRO A 153 -5.47 9.17 18.85
C PRO A 153 -4.61 8.67 17.70
N PHE A 154 -4.94 7.53 17.08
CA PHE A 154 -4.14 7.01 15.96
C PHE A 154 -4.19 7.93 14.72
N LEU A 155 -5.21 8.79 14.59
CA LEU A 155 -5.30 9.77 13.49
C LEU A 155 -4.39 10.98 13.69
N VAL A 156 -4.12 11.39 14.94
CA VAL A 156 -3.43 12.68 15.19
C VAL A 156 -2.09 12.53 15.90
N LYS A 157 -1.89 11.44 16.63
CA LYS A 157 -0.68 11.20 17.42
C LYS A 157 0.54 11.03 16.53
N GLY A 158 1.62 11.73 16.89
CA GLY A 158 2.92 11.60 16.24
C GLY A 158 2.97 12.18 14.83
N CYS A 159 1.99 12.98 14.42
CA CYS A 159 2.03 13.73 13.17
C CYS A 159 3.08 14.86 13.21
N GLY A 160 3.38 15.45 12.06
CA GLY A 160 4.33 16.57 11.94
C GLY A 160 5.81 16.13 11.97
N LYS A 161 6.65 16.86 12.70
CA LYS A 161 8.11 16.63 12.74
C LYS A 161 8.48 15.22 13.18
N TYR A 162 7.71 14.64 14.09
CA TYR A 162 7.94 13.26 14.53
C TYR A 162 7.73 12.27 13.39
N CYS A 163 6.58 12.34 12.70
CA CYS A 163 6.28 11.54 11.52
C CYS A 163 7.38 11.65 10.44
N LEU A 164 7.81 12.87 10.12
CA LEU A 164 8.91 13.11 9.18
C LEU A 164 10.19 12.38 9.60
N LYS A 165 10.57 12.44 10.89
CA LYS A 165 11.75 11.73 11.39
C LYS A 165 11.59 10.21 11.30
N GLN A 166 10.41 9.68 11.58
CA GLN A 166 10.16 8.24 11.47
C GLN A 166 10.26 7.76 10.01
N VAL A 167 9.68 8.50 9.06
CA VAL A 167 9.80 8.17 7.63
C VAL A 167 11.24 8.25 7.13
N GLU A 168 12.04 9.22 7.60
CA GLU A 168 13.48 9.27 7.29
C GLU A 168 14.20 7.98 7.75
N LEU A 169 13.98 7.56 8.99
CA LEU A 169 14.55 6.31 9.52
C LEU A 169 14.09 5.08 8.73
N LEU A 170 12.84 5.07 8.26
CA LEU A 170 12.30 3.96 7.47
C LEU A 170 12.97 3.91 6.09
N ILE A 171 13.15 5.06 5.45
CA ILE A 171 13.85 5.17 4.17
C ILE A 171 15.31 4.70 4.30
N ASP A 172 16.02 5.12 5.35
CA ASP A 172 17.41 4.72 5.59
C ASP A 172 17.52 3.20 5.80
N TRP A 173 16.62 2.62 6.59
CA TRP A 173 16.56 1.18 6.77
C TRP A 173 16.24 0.45 5.47
N LEU A 174 15.27 0.89 4.68
CA LEU A 174 14.94 0.29 3.37
C LEU A 174 16.13 0.35 2.42
N LYS A 175 16.86 1.47 2.38
CA LYS A 175 18.10 1.59 1.59
C LYS A 175 19.17 0.60 2.05
N SER A 176 19.30 0.37 3.36
CA SER A 176 20.22 -0.64 3.89
C SER A 176 19.86 -2.08 3.49
N LYS A 177 18.60 -2.32 3.09
CA LYS A 177 18.13 -3.59 2.50
C LYS A 177 18.19 -3.58 0.96
N GLU A 178 18.90 -2.61 0.39
CA GLU A 178 19.05 -2.43 -1.07
C GLU A 178 17.70 -2.24 -1.81
N ALA A 179 16.69 -1.71 -1.10
CA ALA A 179 15.36 -1.48 -1.68
C ALA A 179 15.40 -0.42 -2.79
N VAL A 180 14.60 -0.65 -3.83
CA VAL A 180 14.39 0.30 -4.92
C VAL A 180 13.06 1.02 -4.74
N PHE A 181 13.09 2.35 -4.75
CA PHE A 181 11.91 3.19 -4.60
C PHE A 181 11.30 3.51 -5.97
N LEU A 182 10.06 3.09 -6.18
CA LEU A 182 9.35 3.24 -7.44
C LEU A 182 8.01 3.94 -7.22
N THR A 183 7.59 4.74 -8.20
CA THR A 183 6.18 5.09 -8.34
C THR A 183 5.36 3.85 -8.70
N ALA A 184 4.05 3.86 -8.45
CA ALA A 184 3.18 2.72 -8.78
C ALA A 184 3.27 2.31 -10.26
N GLY A 185 3.29 3.28 -11.19
CA GLY A 185 3.46 2.98 -12.63
C GLY A 185 4.83 2.37 -12.97
N GLN A 186 5.91 2.85 -12.33
CA GLN A 186 7.23 2.21 -12.52
C GLN A 186 7.27 0.78 -11.95
N CYS A 187 6.61 0.55 -10.81
CA CYS A 187 6.48 -0.79 -10.23
C CYS A 187 5.75 -1.73 -11.19
N ALA A 188 4.63 -1.30 -11.75
CA ALA A 188 3.84 -2.08 -12.71
C ALA A 188 4.67 -2.47 -13.95
N ARG A 189 5.34 -1.49 -14.58
CA ARG A 189 6.20 -1.76 -15.75
C ARG A 189 7.35 -2.71 -15.44
N LYS A 190 8.03 -2.52 -14.30
CA LYS A 190 9.08 -3.44 -13.86
C LYS A 190 8.54 -4.84 -13.58
N TRP A 191 7.31 -4.94 -13.07
CA TRP A 191 6.67 -6.22 -12.81
C TRP A 191 6.34 -6.97 -14.10
N HIS A 192 5.84 -6.28 -15.13
CA HIS A 192 5.67 -6.87 -16.46
C HIS A 192 6.98 -7.46 -17.01
N GLU A 193 8.10 -6.75 -16.88
CA GLU A 193 9.42 -7.25 -17.30
C GLU A 193 9.80 -8.54 -16.56
N ILE A 194 9.55 -8.60 -15.25
CA ILE A 194 9.82 -9.80 -14.43
C ILE A 194 8.96 -10.98 -14.91
N LEU A 195 7.66 -10.78 -15.11
CA LEU A 195 6.75 -11.83 -15.56
C LEU A 195 7.14 -12.34 -16.96
N ALA A 196 7.48 -11.44 -17.88
CA ALA A 196 7.88 -11.80 -19.23
C ALA A 196 9.18 -12.63 -19.28
N ILE A 197 10.10 -12.43 -18.33
CA ILE A 197 11.33 -13.24 -18.21
C ILE A 197 11.03 -14.63 -17.64
N GLN A 198 10.03 -14.76 -16.76
CA GLN A 198 9.67 -16.03 -16.12
C GLN A 198 8.84 -16.96 -17.03
N GLU A 199 8.23 -16.43 -18.09
CA GLU A 199 7.49 -17.20 -19.08
C GLU A 199 8.38 -17.80 -20.20
N ILE A 200 9.68 -17.48 -20.20
CA ILE A 200 10.70 -18.03 -21.13
C ILE A 200 11.44 -19.20 -20.46
#